data_AF-A0A2N1UT23-F1
#
_entry.id   AF-A0A2N1UT23-F1
#
_cell.length_a   1.000
_cell.length_b   1.000
_cell.length_c   1.000
_cell.angle_alpha   90.00
_cell.angle_beta   90.00
_cell.angle_gamma   90.00
#
_symmetry.space_group_name_H-M   'P 1'
#
loop_
_entity.id
_entity.type
_entity.pdbx_description
1 polymer ?
#
loop_
_entity_poly.entity_id
_entity_poly.type
_entity_poly.pdbx_seq_one_letter_code
_entity_poly.pdbx_strand_id
1 'polypeptide(L)'
;MFKLYFSGPLFSRAEKEFNNSLSEKLEEHGFSVFLPQRDGAEHDEALFADLTKDEKKEAIFAVDRMKILESDVFLFILDGRVPDEGSCVELGIAYAQKYLKQSGKILIGLHTDTRAAFIGSKVNPMINQALDAIVRSEDELLAYLESQRLLVTSRG
;
A
#
# COMPACT_ATOMS: atom_id res chain seq x y z
N MET A 1 -2.98 17.21 3.21
CA MET A 1 -3.60 15.90 3.53
C MET A 1 -2.56 14.83 3.30
N PHE A 2 -2.41 13.86 4.21
CA PHE A 2 -1.33 12.87 4.16
C PHE A 2 -1.69 11.79 3.13
N LYS A 3 -0.88 11.64 2.08
CA LYS A 3 -1.18 10.77 0.94
C LYS A 3 -0.79 9.33 1.24
N LEU A 4 -1.69 8.38 1.01
CA LEU A 4 -1.45 6.96 1.24
C LEU A 4 -1.64 6.19 -0.07
N TYR A 5 -0.64 5.40 -0.45
CA TYR A 5 -0.77 4.40 -1.50
C TYR A 5 -1.17 3.06 -0.86
N PHE A 6 -2.30 2.51 -1.28
CA PHE A 6 -2.83 1.23 -0.78
C PHE A 6 -2.38 0.10 -1.70
N SER A 7 -1.46 -0.72 -1.23
CA SER A 7 -0.90 -1.88 -1.93
C SER A 7 -1.44 -3.17 -1.32
N GLY A 8 -2.07 -4.01 -2.14
CA GLY A 8 -2.64 -5.27 -1.71
C GLY A 8 -3.28 -6.03 -2.86
N PRO A 9 -3.54 -7.34 -2.70
CA PRO A 9 -4.20 -8.13 -3.72
C PRO A 9 -5.61 -7.58 -3.98
N LEU A 10 -6.06 -7.65 -5.24
CA LEU A 10 -7.36 -7.13 -5.68
C LEU A 10 -8.05 -8.08 -6.67
N PHE A 11 -7.78 -9.39 -6.58
CA PHE A 11 -8.21 -10.36 -7.58
C PHE A 11 -9.57 -10.99 -7.25
N SER A 12 -9.84 -11.18 -5.96
CA SER A 12 -11.08 -11.75 -5.45
C SER A 12 -12.01 -10.67 -4.90
N ARG A 13 -13.30 -11.01 -4.83
CA ARG A 13 -14.31 -10.14 -4.22
C ARG A 13 -13.97 -9.80 -2.76
N ALA A 14 -13.53 -10.79 -1.99
CA ALA A 14 -13.20 -10.60 -0.57
C ALA A 14 -12.04 -9.62 -0.38
N GLU A 15 -10.99 -9.74 -1.19
CA GLU A 15 -9.86 -8.80 -1.18
C GLU A 15 -10.31 -7.38 -1.55
N LYS A 16 -11.09 -7.22 -2.62
CA LYS A 16 -11.59 -5.90 -3.03
C LYS A 16 -12.48 -5.25 -1.98
N GLU A 17 -13.38 -6.00 -1.36
CA GLU A 17 -14.27 -5.53 -0.28
C GLU A 17 -13.46 -5.09 0.95
N PHE A 18 -12.45 -5.89 1.35
CA PHE A 18 -11.55 -5.53 2.43
C PHE A 18 -10.78 -4.24 2.13
N ASN A 19 -10.19 -4.13 0.94
CA ASN A 19 -9.43 -2.94 0.54
C ASN A 19 -10.29 -1.67 0.54
N ASN A 20 -11.53 -1.75 0.03
CA ASN A 20 -12.47 -0.63 0.04
C ASN A 20 -12.83 -0.23 1.49
N SER A 21 -13.24 -1.20 2.32
CA SER A 21 -13.62 -0.94 3.71
C SER A 21 -12.49 -0.31 4.51
N LEU A 22 -11.24 -0.78 4.34
CA LEU A 22 -10.10 -0.21 5.05
C LEU A 22 -9.74 1.19 4.50
N SER A 23 -9.87 1.39 3.19
CA SER A 23 -9.64 2.70 2.57
C SER A 23 -10.62 3.75 3.08
N GLU A 24 -11.91 3.41 3.21
CA GLU A 24 -12.92 4.30 3.79
C GLU A 24 -12.56 4.71 5.23
N LYS A 25 -12.18 3.74 6.07
CA LYS A 25 -11.72 4.03 7.44
C LYS A 25 -10.50 4.94 7.48
N LEU A 26 -9.53 4.72 6.60
CA LEU A 26 -8.34 5.58 6.49
C LEU A 26 -8.73 7.00 6.04
N GLU A 27 -9.66 7.13 5.09
CA GLU A 27 -10.16 8.43 4.63
C GLU A 27 -10.91 9.18 5.73
N GLU A 28 -11.71 8.50 6.55
CA GLU A 28 -12.36 9.07 7.74
C GLU A 28 -11.34 9.59 8.77
N HIS A 29 -10.16 9.00 8.84
CA HIS A 29 -9.04 9.46 9.68
C HIS A 29 -8.18 10.54 8.99
N GLY A 30 -8.60 11.06 7.84
CA GLY A 30 -7.98 12.21 7.17
C GLY A 30 -6.79 11.87 6.27
N PHE A 31 -6.68 10.62 5.82
CA PHE A 31 -5.73 10.22 4.78
C PHE A 31 -6.33 10.45 3.39
N SER A 32 -5.49 10.81 2.43
CA SER A 32 -5.85 10.80 1.01
C SER A 32 -5.42 9.48 0.41
N VAL A 33 -6.34 8.51 0.32
CA VAL A 33 -6.01 7.16 -0.16
C VAL A 33 -6.05 7.11 -1.68
N PHE A 34 -4.98 6.59 -2.27
CA PHE A 34 -5.00 6.07 -3.64
C PHE A 34 -5.12 4.55 -3.57
N LEU A 35 -6.22 4.04 -4.11
CA LEU A 35 -6.55 2.62 -4.12
C LEU A 35 -6.57 2.13 -5.58
N PRO A 36 -5.62 1.29 -6.05
CA PRO A 36 -5.48 0.94 -7.47
C PRO A 36 -6.77 0.41 -8.12
N GLN A 37 -7.53 -0.44 -7.43
CA GLN A 37 -8.81 -0.98 -7.92
C GLN A 37 -9.91 0.08 -8.11
N ARG A 38 -9.77 1.27 -7.50
CA ARG A 38 -10.73 2.38 -7.55
C ARG A 38 -10.20 3.54 -8.40
N ASP A 39 -8.92 3.87 -8.24
CA ASP A 39 -8.32 5.12 -8.72
C ASP A 39 -7.25 4.89 -9.82
N GLY A 40 -6.96 3.63 -10.14
CA GLY A 40 -5.92 3.23 -11.09
C GLY A 40 -6.23 3.61 -12.54
N ALA A 41 -5.29 3.30 -13.43
CA ALA A 41 -5.41 3.61 -14.87
C ALA A 41 -6.69 3.04 -15.51
N GLU A 42 -7.20 1.94 -14.94
CA GLU A 42 -8.41 1.24 -15.38
C GLU A 42 -9.72 1.96 -15.01
N HIS A 43 -9.67 3.02 -14.19
CA HIS A 43 -10.87 3.76 -13.75
C HIS A 43 -11.60 4.46 -14.91
N ASP A 44 -10.86 4.97 -15.90
CA ASP A 44 -11.47 5.54 -17.10
C ASP A 44 -11.66 4.45 -18.15
N GLU A 45 -12.77 3.70 -18.02
CA GLU A 45 -13.08 2.56 -18.88
C GLU A 45 -13.08 2.92 -20.38
N ALA A 46 -13.49 4.14 -20.73
CA ALA A 46 -13.58 4.59 -22.12
C ALA A 46 -12.18 4.82 -22.71
N LEU A 47 -11.31 5.55 -22.01
CA LEU A 47 -9.93 5.75 -22.44
C LEU A 47 -9.12 4.44 -22.42
N PHE A 48 -9.39 3.59 -21.43
CA PHE A 48 -8.68 2.33 -21.28
C PHE A 48 -9.09 1.30 -22.32
N ALA A 49 -10.36 1.29 -22.76
CA ALA A 49 -10.86 0.31 -23.74
C ALA A 49 -10.09 0.33 -25.07
N ASP A 50 -9.75 1.52 -25.56
CA ASP A 50 -9.13 1.74 -26.87
C ASP A 50 -7.62 1.42 -26.91
N LEU A 51 -6.99 1.20 -25.76
CA LEU A 51 -5.57 0.86 -25.65
C LEU A 51 -5.30 -0.60 -26.03
N THR A 52 -4.17 -0.81 -26.72
CA THR A 52 -3.59 -2.14 -26.92
C THR A 52 -3.18 -2.76 -25.57
N LYS A 53 -2.94 -4.08 -25.57
CA LYS A 53 -2.51 -4.79 -24.35
C LYS A 53 -1.22 -4.24 -23.75
N ASP A 54 -0.29 -3.75 -24.57
CA ASP A 54 0.99 -3.26 -24.08
C ASP A 54 0.88 -1.81 -23.58
N GLU A 55 0.09 -0.96 -24.24
CA GLU A 55 -0.24 0.37 -23.74
C GLU A 55 -0.98 0.32 -22.40
N LYS A 56 -1.89 -0.66 -22.21
CA LYS A 56 -2.56 -0.89 -20.92
C LYS A 56 -1.56 -1.18 -19.79
N LYS A 57 -0.60 -2.07 -20.03
CA LYS A 57 0.43 -2.41 -19.04
C LYS A 57 1.31 -1.20 -18.72
N GLU A 58 1.70 -0.44 -19.75
CA GLU A 58 2.49 0.77 -19.57
C GLU A 58 1.73 1.82 -18.75
N ALA A 59 0.44 2.03 -19.06
CA ALA A 59 -0.41 2.97 -18.34
C ALA A 59 -0.57 2.58 -16.86
N ILE A 60 -0.90 1.31 -16.57
CA ILE A 60 -1.01 0.79 -15.19
C ILE A 60 0.30 1.05 -14.44
N PHE A 61 1.43 0.56 -14.98
CA PHE A 61 2.73 0.70 -14.33
C PHE A 61 3.12 2.17 -14.13
N ALA A 62 2.87 3.04 -15.12
CA ALA A 62 3.21 4.46 -15.03
C ALA A 62 2.39 5.18 -13.95
N VAL A 63 1.07 4.92 -13.90
CA VAL A 63 0.17 5.52 -12.90
C VAL A 63 0.55 5.05 -11.50
N ASP A 64 0.67 3.75 -11.28
CA ASP A 64 0.98 3.19 -9.95
C ASP A 64 2.35 3.66 -9.47
N ARG A 65 3.38 3.59 -10.33
CA ARG A 65 4.71 4.12 -10.02
C ARG A 65 4.63 5.58 -9.59
N MET A 66 3.90 6.43 -10.31
CA MET A 66 3.78 7.84 -9.96
C MET A 66 3.10 8.03 -8.60
N LYS A 67 2.02 7.29 -8.33
CA LYS A 67 1.27 7.39 -7.08
C LYS A 67 2.06 6.87 -5.88
N ILE A 68 2.83 5.80 -6.05
CA ILE A 68 3.80 5.32 -5.06
C ILE A 68 4.83 6.41 -4.76
N LEU A 69 5.38 7.05 -5.79
CA LEU A 69 6.41 8.08 -5.60
C LEU A 69 5.87 9.33 -4.90
N GLU A 70 4.62 9.71 -5.17
CA GLU A 70 3.96 10.89 -4.59
C GLU A 70 3.42 10.69 -3.17
N SER A 71 3.29 9.46 -2.68
CA SER A 71 2.67 9.19 -1.38
C SER A 71 3.56 9.59 -0.19
N ASP A 72 2.96 9.83 0.96
CA ASP A 72 3.65 9.96 2.24
C ASP A 72 3.69 8.62 2.99
N VAL A 73 2.71 7.75 2.71
CA VAL A 73 2.58 6.39 3.26
C VAL A 73 2.46 5.38 2.12
N PHE A 74 3.15 4.26 2.26
CA PHE A 74 2.91 3.04 1.50
C PHE A 74 2.38 1.99 2.48
N LEU A 75 1.13 1.56 2.29
CA LEU A 75 0.50 0.50 3.06
C LEU A 75 0.53 -0.79 2.24
N PHE A 76 1.06 -1.87 2.81
CA PHE A 76 1.09 -3.19 2.19
C PHE A 76 0.21 -4.19 2.96
N ILE A 77 -0.85 -4.69 2.33
CA ILE A 77 -1.61 -5.84 2.82
C ILE A 77 -0.81 -7.12 2.56
N LEU A 78 -0.24 -7.68 3.63
CA LEU A 78 0.61 -8.87 3.59
C LEU A 78 -0.18 -10.18 3.62
N ASP A 79 -1.51 -10.10 3.81
CA ASP A 79 -2.36 -11.27 3.91
C ASP A 79 -2.36 -12.11 2.63
N GLY A 80 -2.37 -13.42 2.81
CA GLY A 80 -2.22 -14.40 1.75
C GLY A 80 -1.22 -15.49 2.14
N ARG A 81 -1.23 -16.61 1.40
CA ARG A 81 -0.24 -17.68 1.61
C ARG A 81 1.18 -17.19 1.32
N VAL A 82 1.30 -16.32 0.33
CA VAL A 82 2.50 -15.57 -0.03
C VAL A 82 2.08 -14.13 -0.28
N PRO A 83 2.90 -13.12 0.04
CA PRO A 83 2.61 -11.74 -0.32
C PRO A 83 2.48 -11.60 -1.84
N ASP A 84 1.54 -10.76 -2.28
CA ASP A 84 1.29 -10.46 -3.69
C ASP A 84 2.57 -9.95 -4.39
N GLU A 85 2.88 -10.50 -5.56
CA GLU A 85 4.12 -10.17 -6.27
C GLU A 85 4.13 -8.73 -6.78
N GLY A 86 2.97 -8.19 -7.18
CA GLY A 86 2.83 -6.80 -7.61
C GLY A 86 3.20 -5.86 -6.47
N SER A 87 2.57 -6.09 -5.31
CA SER A 87 2.80 -5.34 -4.07
C SER A 87 4.27 -5.42 -3.60
N CYS A 88 4.96 -6.55 -3.83
CA CYS A 88 6.40 -6.66 -3.57
C CYS A 88 7.24 -5.75 -4.48
N VAL A 89 6.90 -5.63 -5.76
CA VAL A 89 7.58 -4.72 -6.71
C VAL A 89 7.34 -3.27 -6.29
N GLU A 90 6.11 -2.93 -5.93
CA GLU A 90 5.72 -1.60 -5.48
C GLU A 90 6.47 -1.19 -4.19
N LEU A 91 6.58 -2.10 -3.21
CA LEU A 91 7.39 -1.91 -2.01
C LEU A 91 8.86 -1.62 -2.36
N GLY A 92 9.41 -2.34 -3.34
CA GLY A 92 10.77 -2.12 -3.83
C GLY A 92 10.96 -0.70 -4.37
N ILE A 93 10.01 -0.19 -5.16
CA ILE A 93 10.01 1.19 -5.68
C ILE A 93 9.94 2.20 -4.53
N ALA A 94 9.02 1.98 -3.58
CA ALA A 94 8.81 2.85 -2.43
C ALA A 94 10.06 2.92 -1.53
N TYR A 95 10.65 1.76 -1.22
CA TYR A 95 11.87 1.64 -0.41
C TYR A 95 13.07 2.28 -1.08
N ALA A 96 13.30 1.99 -2.37
CA ALA A 96 14.43 2.57 -3.11
C ALA A 96 14.34 4.10 -3.13
N GLN A 97 13.14 4.65 -3.37
CA GLN A 97 12.92 6.09 -3.32
C GLN A 97 13.19 6.65 -1.92
N LYS A 98 12.64 6.01 -0.88
CA LYS A 98 12.84 6.42 0.52
C LYS A 98 14.33 6.45 0.88
N TYR A 99 15.05 5.39 0.55
CA TYR A 99 16.48 5.23 0.80
C TYR A 99 17.32 6.29 0.09
N LEU A 100 17.10 6.48 -1.22
CA LEU A 100 17.87 7.43 -2.03
C LEU A 100 17.61 8.89 -1.64
N LYS A 101 16.37 9.24 -1.30
CA LYS A 101 15.98 10.62 -0.94
C LYS A 101 16.11 10.92 0.56
N GLN A 102 16.42 9.92 1.39
CA GLN A 102 16.34 10.02 2.85
C GLN A 102 15.00 10.61 3.32
N SER A 103 13.91 10.25 2.61
CA SER A 103 12.59 10.84 2.85
C SER A 103 11.92 10.26 4.09
N GLY A 104 11.02 11.02 4.70
CA GLY A 104 10.16 10.56 5.79
C GLY A 104 8.99 9.65 5.38
N LYS A 105 8.98 9.10 4.15
CA LYS A 105 7.92 8.19 3.70
C LYS A 105 7.83 6.99 4.64
N ILE A 106 6.61 6.65 5.06
CA ILE A 106 6.34 5.53 5.94
C ILE A 106 6.00 4.30 5.10
N LEU A 107 6.63 3.18 5.38
CA LEU A 107 6.40 1.89 4.72
C LEU A 107 5.85 0.92 5.77
N ILE A 108 4.56 0.60 5.73
CA ILE A 108 3.90 -0.22 6.77
C ILE A 108 3.19 -1.42 6.16
N GLY A 109 3.34 -2.58 6.80
CA GLY A 109 2.60 -3.79 6.46
C GLY A 109 1.44 -4.05 7.43
N LEU A 110 0.28 -4.44 6.92
CA LEU A 110 -0.82 -5.01 7.70
C LEU A 110 -0.87 -6.52 7.44
N HIS A 111 -0.83 -7.32 8.50
CA HIS A 111 -0.87 -8.78 8.42
C HIS A 111 -1.84 -9.33 9.48
N THR A 112 -3.08 -9.60 9.07
CA THR A 112 -4.17 -10.04 9.96
C THR A 112 -4.16 -11.54 10.21
N ASP A 113 -3.46 -12.33 9.39
CA ASP A 113 -3.40 -13.78 9.56
C ASP A 113 -2.70 -14.21 10.86
N THR A 114 -3.49 -14.73 11.80
CA THR A 114 -3.05 -15.21 13.11
C THR A 114 -2.28 -16.52 13.06
N ARG A 115 -2.36 -17.30 11.97
CA ARG A 115 -1.56 -18.53 11.79
C ARG A 115 -0.07 -18.20 11.66
N ALA A 116 0.25 -16.98 11.23
CA ALA A 116 1.62 -16.51 11.19
C ALA A 116 2.24 -16.27 12.58
N ALA A 117 1.41 -16.21 13.64
CA ALA A 117 1.88 -16.06 15.01
C ALA A 117 2.36 -17.38 15.63
N PHE A 118 1.98 -18.54 15.08
CA PHE A 118 2.15 -19.82 15.78
C PHE A 118 3.34 -20.68 15.31
N ILE A 119 3.91 -20.45 14.12
CA ILE A 119 4.93 -21.37 13.57
C ILE A 119 5.98 -20.64 12.72
N GLY A 120 6.83 -19.83 13.34
CA GLY A 120 8.10 -19.39 12.71
C GLY A 120 8.02 -18.78 11.30
N SER A 121 6.84 -18.34 10.86
CA SER A 121 6.57 -17.83 9.51
C SER A 121 7.04 -16.38 9.48
N LYS A 122 8.35 -16.23 9.42
CA LYS A 122 8.97 -14.94 9.20
C LYS A 122 8.53 -14.48 7.80
N VAL A 123 7.93 -13.30 7.74
CA VAL A 123 7.80 -12.55 6.48
C VAL A 123 9.17 -12.56 5.81
N ASN A 124 9.20 -12.72 4.48
CA ASN A 124 10.45 -12.76 3.72
C ASN A 124 11.39 -11.62 4.21
N PRO A 125 12.66 -11.90 4.53
CA PRO A 125 13.56 -10.88 5.09
C PRO A 125 13.67 -9.59 4.25
N MET A 126 13.54 -9.69 2.93
CA MET A 126 13.57 -8.54 2.03
C MET A 126 12.34 -7.65 2.20
N ILE A 127 11.17 -8.25 2.40
CA ILE A 127 9.92 -7.54 2.66
C ILE A 127 9.96 -6.97 4.09
N ASN A 128 10.35 -7.79 5.06
CA ASN A 128 10.41 -7.39 6.47
C ASN A 128 11.36 -6.22 6.71
N GLN A 129 12.54 -6.22 6.08
CA GLN A 129 13.50 -5.11 6.24
C GLN A 129 13.17 -3.88 5.41
N ALA A 130 12.37 -4.00 4.36
CA ALA A 130 11.91 -2.85 3.60
C ALA A 130 10.79 -2.08 4.32
N LEU A 131 10.06 -2.73 5.24
CA LEU A 131 9.00 -2.11 6.03
C LEU A 131 9.55 -1.50 7.32
N ASP A 132 8.99 -0.36 7.73
CA ASP A 132 9.28 0.28 9.02
C ASP A 132 8.56 -0.41 10.18
N ALA A 133 7.38 -0.96 9.91
CA ALA A 133 6.56 -1.68 10.89
C ALA A 133 5.64 -2.69 10.20
N ILE A 134 5.26 -3.73 10.95
CA ILE A 134 4.20 -4.67 10.60
C ILE A 134 3.21 -4.72 11.76
N VAL A 135 1.96 -4.38 11.49
CA VAL A 135 0.85 -4.38 12.45
C VAL A 135 -0.11 -5.54 12.17
N ARG A 136 -0.90 -5.94 13.16
CA ARG A 136 -1.72 -7.16 13.11
C ARG A 136 -3.22 -6.92 13.10
N SER A 137 -3.65 -5.67 13.17
CA SER A 137 -5.06 -5.29 13.11
C SER A 137 -5.23 -3.90 12.50
N GLU A 138 -6.44 -3.59 12.05
CA GLU A 138 -6.79 -2.25 11.56
C GLU A 138 -6.65 -1.19 12.66
N ASP A 139 -6.99 -1.52 13.92
CA ASP A 139 -6.85 -0.61 15.05
C ASP A 139 -5.38 -0.27 15.32
N GLU A 140 -4.48 -1.28 15.28
CA GLU A 140 -3.03 -1.06 15.40
C GLU A 140 -2.50 -0.21 14.24
N LEU A 141 -3.01 -0.43 13.02
CA LEU A 141 -2.64 0.36 11.85
C LEU A 141 -3.01 1.83 12.03
N LEU A 142 -4.26 2.11 12.42
CA LEU A 142 -4.75 3.47 12.61
C LEU A 142 -3.98 4.18 13.73
N ALA A 143 -3.78 3.52 14.87
CA ALA A 143 -3.01 4.07 15.99
C ALA A 143 -1.55 4.36 15.61
N TYR A 144 -0.91 3.45 14.84
CA TYR A 144 0.44 3.66 14.35
C TYR A 144 0.50 4.89 13.43
N LEU A 145 -0.38 4.96 12.42
CA LEU A 145 -0.37 6.06 11.45
C LEU A 145 -0.70 7.42 12.09
N GLU A 146 -1.60 7.46 13.07
CA GLU A 146 -1.88 8.67 13.85
C GLU A 146 -0.63 9.13 14.62
N SER A 147 0.06 8.21 15.29
CA SER A 147 1.29 8.54 16.02
C SER A 147 2.37 9.16 15.10
N GLN A 148 2.50 8.63 13.88
CA GLN A 148 3.48 9.15 12.92
C GLN A 148 3.09 10.53 12.40
N ARG A 149 1.81 10.79 12.16
CA ARG A 149 1.33 12.12 11.75
C ARG A 149 1.59 13.19 12.80
N LEU A 150 1.42 12.87 14.08
CA LEU A 150 1.74 13.79 15.18
C LEU A 150 3.23 14.12 15.22
N LEU A 151 4.10 13.11 15.03
CA LEU A 151 5.55 13.30 14.97
C LEU A 151 5.98 14.22 13.82
N VAL A 152 5.40 14.06 12.63
CA VAL A 152 5.67 14.92 11.47
C VAL A 152 5.20 16.34 11.74
N THR A 153 4.00 16.51 12.33
CA THR A 153 3.42 17.83 12.62
C THR A 153 4.19 18.58 13.71
N SER A 154 4.77 17.88 14.68
CA SER A 154 5.58 18.50 15.76
C SER A 154 6.97 18.99 15.32
N ARG A 155 7.43 18.61 14.12
CA ARG A 155 8.76 18.95 13.59
C ARG A 155 8.75 20.06 12.54
N GLY A 156 7.57 20.55 12.16
CA GLY A 156 7.36 21.68 11.24
C GLY A 156 6.94 22.92 11.99
#